data_AF-A0A3C1LEX0-F1
#
_entry.id   AF-A0A3C1LEX0-F1
#
_cell.length_a   1.000
_cell.length_b   1.000
_cell.length_c   1.000
_cell.angle_alpha   90.00
_cell.angle_beta   90.00
_cell.angle_gamma   90.00
#
_symmetry.space_group_name_H-M   'P 1'
#
loop_
_entity.id
_entity.type
_entity.pdbx_description
1 polymer ?
#
loop_
_entity_poly.entity_id
_entity_poly.type
_entity_poly.pdbx_seq_one_letter_code
_entity_poly.pdbx_strand_id
1 'polypeptide(L)'
;GTVAIFLPSALLVLFFFPVWHNIQKYAVVFRSLEGINAAVVGIMLGAVLYLGNDVYTAVTYNTPAELWKYLLVIVASPLLLLLTKIRT
;
A
#
# COMPACT_ATOMS: atom_id res chain seq x y z
N GLY A 1 -7.78 33.16 -13.18
CA GLY A 1 -8.36 32.23 -12.19
C GLY A 1 -7.34 31.30 -11.54
N THR A 2 -6.25 30.94 -12.22
CA THR A 2 -5.30 29.90 -11.77
C THR A 2 -4.62 30.21 -10.44
N VAL A 3 -4.11 31.43 -10.25
CA VAL A 3 -3.42 31.84 -9.02
C VAL A 3 -4.33 31.71 -7.79
N ALA A 4 -5.60 32.11 -7.89
CA ALA A 4 -6.55 32.06 -6.77
C ALA A 4 -6.93 30.62 -6.35
N ILE A 5 -6.89 29.66 -7.27
CA ILE A 5 -7.22 28.25 -6.99
C ILE A 5 -6.04 27.53 -6.32
N PHE A 6 -4.80 27.85 -6.73
CA PHE A 6 -3.60 27.22 -6.18
C PHE A 6 -3.00 27.96 -4.97
N LEU A 7 -3.33 29.24 -4.76
CA LEU A 7 -2.87 30.00 -3.60
C LEU A 7 -3.12 29.30 -2.25
N PRO A 8 -4.31 28.74 -1.96
CA PRO A 8 -4.57 28.13 -0.66
C PRO A 8 -3.73 26.87 -0.40
N SER A 9 -3.50 26.03 -1.43
CA SER A 9 -2.64 24.84 -1.29
C SER A 9 -1.15 25.21 -1.25
N ALA A 10 -0.72 26.21 -2.01
CA ALA A 10 0.66 26.71 -1.99
C ALA A 10 1.03 27.34 -0.63
N LEU A 11 0.12 28.12 -0.04
CA LEU A 11 0.30 28.70 1.30
C LEU A 11 0.41 27.59 2.36
N LEU A 12 -0.42 26.55 2.27
CA LEU A 12 -0.32 25.39 3.17
C LEU A 12 1.08 24.76 3.11
N VAL A 13 1.60 24.46 1.91
CA VAL A 13 2.95 23.87 1.77
C VAL A 13 4.03 24.81 2.35
N LEU A 14 3.97 26.11 2.08
CA LEU A 14 4.91 27.10 2.62
C LEU A 14 4.86 27.20 4.15
N PHE A 15 3.67 27.13 4.77
CA PHE A 15 3.52 27.12 6.23
C PHE A 15 3.94 25.78 6.87
N PHE A 16 3.73 24.66 6.18
CA PHE A 16 4.15 23.34 6.66
C PHE A 16 5.64 23.04 6.42
N PHE A 17 6.30 23.78 5.52
CA PHE A 17 7.73 23.65 5.23
C PHE A 17 8.64 23.79 6.48
N PRO A 18 8.51 24.84 7.33
CA PRO A 18 9.30 24.95 8.57
C PRO A 18 8.98 23.84 9.58
N VAL A 19 7.74 23.34 9.61
CA VAL A 19 7.33 22.22 10.47
C VAL A 19 8.06 20.94 10.05
N TRP A 20 8.13 20.66 8.75
CA TRP A 20 8.87 19.51 8.21
C TRP A 20 10.35 19.54 8.60
N HIS A 21 11.00 20.69 8.46
CA HIS A 21 12.40 20.86 8.82
C HIS A 21 12.67 20.66 10.32
N ASN A 22 11.70 21.00 11.19
CA ASN A 22 11.80 20.71 12.62
C ASN A 22 11.61 19.22 12.92
N ILE A 23 10.67 18.53 12.25
CA ILE A 23 10.45 17.08 12.41
C ILE A 23 11.71 16.29 12.04
N GLN A 24 12.44 16.72 11.00
CA GLN A 24 13.67 16.05 10.57
C GLN A 24 14.82 16.09 11.59
N LYS A 25 14.75 16.95 12.61
CA LYS A 25 15.80 17.03 13.64
C LYS A 25 15.60 16.00 14.76
N TYR A 26 14.43 15.37 14.84
CA TYR A 26 14.13 14.39 15.88
C TYR A 26 14.47 12.97 15.43
N ALA A 27 15.58 12.44 15.94
CA ALA A 27 16.03 11.08 15.66
C ALA A 27 14.98 10.00 16.01
N VAL A 28 14.11 10.26 17.00
CA VAL A 28 13.01 9.36 17.39
C VAL A 28 12.02 9.16 16.24
N VAL A 29 11.67 10.21 15.50
CA VAL A 29 10.70 10.11 14.39
C VAL A 29 11.25 9.24 13.27
N PHE A 30 12.52 9.43 12.91
CA PHE A 30 13.17 8.60 11.89
C PHE A 30 13.29 7.14 12.30
N ARG A 31 13.62 6.87 13.56
CA ARG A 31 13.67 5.49 14.09
C ARG A 31 12.29 4.83 14.11
N SER A 32 11.22 5.60 14.31
CA SER A 32 9.85 5.11 14.18
C SER A 32 9.47 4.73 12.74
N LEU A 33 10.14 5.25 11.70
CA LEU A 33 9.87 4.86 10.31
C LEU A 33 10.22 3.39 10.05
N GLU A 34 11.30 2.88 10.66
CA GLU A 34 11.63 1.45 10.61
C GLU A 34 10.54 0.61 11.29
N GLY A 35 10.03 1.10 12.43
CA GLY A 35 8.90 0.47 13.13
C GLY A 35 7.59 0.50 12.31
N ILE A 36 7.31 1.61 11.62
CA ILE A 36 6.16 1.72 10.70
C ILE A 36 6.31 0.72 9.55
N ASN A 37 7.49 0.61 8.95
CA ASN A 37 7.72 -0.36 7.89
C ASN A 37 7.52 -1.80 8.40
N ALA A 38 8.02 -2.12 9.60
CA ALA A 38 7.80 -3.42 10.23
C ALA A 38 6.31 -3.70 10.50
N ALA A 39 5.56 -2.69 10.96
CA ALA A 39 4.12 -2.81 11.17
C ALA A 39 3.37 -3.05 9.85
N VAL A 40 3.73 -2.31 8.79
CA VAL A 40 3.15 -2.46 7.45
C VAL A 40 3.43 -3.86 6.88
N VAL A 41 4.65 -4.36 7.00
CA VAL A 41 4.98 -5.72 6.57
C VAL A 41 4.23 -6.76 7.42
N GLY A 42 4.07 -6.52 8.72
CA GLY A 42 3.28 -7.37 9.61
C GLY A 42 1.81 -7.49 9.19
N ILE A 43 1.15 -6.37 8.87
CA ILE A 43 -0.24 -6.40 8.38
C ILE A 43 -0.35 -7.05 7.00
N MET A 44 0.66 -6.85 6.12
CA MET A 44 0.70 -7.52 4.81
C MET A 44 0.81 -9.04 4.97
N LEU A 45 1.70 -9.52 5.86
CA LEU A 45 1.81 -10.94 6.16
C LEU A 45 0.53 -11.50 6.77
N GLY A 46 -0.10 -10.77 7.70
CA GLY A 46 -1.40 -11.14 8.26
C GLY A 46 -2.48 -11.28 7.19
N ALA A 47 -2.55 -10.34 6.25
CA ALA A 47 -3.48 -10.40 5.13
C ALA A 47 -3.21 -11.60 4.22
N VAL A 48 -1.94 -11.91 3.91
CA VAL A 48 -1.56 -13.07 3.11
C VAL A 48 -1.95 -14.38 3.81
N LEU A 49 -1.73 -14.50 5.12
CA LEU A 49 -2.11 -15.70 5.88
C LEU A 49 -3.63 -15.88 5.95
N TYR A 50 -4.37 -14.79 6.15
CA TYR A 50 -5.83 -14.81 6.20
C TYR A 50 -6.40 -15.24 4.84
N LEU A 51 -6.03 -14.55 3.77
CA LEU A 51 -6.47 -14.87 2.40
C LEU A 51 -5.97 -16.25 1.95
N GLY A 52 -4.78 -16.67 2.40
CA GLY A 52 -4.23 -17.99 2.10
C GLY A 52 -5.06 -19.14 2.66
N ASN A 53 -5.64 -18.99 3.86
CA ASN A 53 -6.57 -19.97 4.43
C ASN A 53 -7.89 -20.03 3.64
N ASP A 54 -8.41 -18.89 3.20
CA ASP A 54 -9.59 -18.84 2.34
C ASP A 54 -9.34 -19.57 1.01
N VAL A 55 -8.15 -19.39 0.41
CA VAL A 55 -7.77 -20.12 -0.81
C VAL A 55 -7.60 -21.62 -0.53
N TYR A 56 -6.97 -22.02 0.58
CA TYR A 56 -6.77 -23.43 0.92
C TYR A 56 -8.10 -24.18 1.10
N THR A 57 -9.05 -23.59 1.82
CA THR A 57 -10.38 -24.16 2.00
C THR A 57 -11.12 -24.21 0.67
N ALA A 58 -11.06 -23.15 -0.13
CA ALA A 58 -11.65 -23.14 -1.46
C ALA A 58 -11.08 -24.22 -2.39
N VAL A 59 -9.78 -24.50 -2.35
CA VAL A 59 -9.18 -25.56 -3.18
C VAL A 59 -9.60 -26.96 -2.71
N THR A 60 -9.79 -27.15 -1.40
CA THR A 60 -10.13 -28.46 -0.82
C THR A 60 -11.59 -28.86 -1.06
N TYR A 61 -12.53 -27.92 -1.03
CA TYR A 61 -13.98 -28.21 -1.09
C TYR A 61 -14.63 -28.00 -2.47
N ASN A 62 -13.95 -27.36 -3.43
CA ASN A 62 -14.52 -27.12 -4.75
C ASN A 62 -14.19 -28.23 -5.76
N THR A 63 -15.02 -28.33 -6.79
CA THR A 63 -14.78 -29.25 -7.91
C THR A 63 -13.55 -28.81 -8.72
N PRO A 64 -12.79 -29.75 -9.33
CA PRO A 64 -11.58 -29.41 -10.11
C PRO A 64 -11.82 -28.42 -11.24
N ALA A 65 -13.04 -28.40 -11.80
CA ALA A 65 -13.45 -27.50 -12.87
C ALA A 65 -13.64 -26.04 -12.41
N GLU A 66 -13.68 -25.75 -11.12
CA GLU A 66 -13.83 -24.39 -10.57
C GLU A 66 -12.49 -23.79 -10.09
N LEU A 67 -11.44 -24.62 -9.98
CA LEU A 67 -10.12 -24.22 -9.47
C LEU A 67 -9.40 -23.20 -10.36
N TRP A 68 -9.67 -23.19 -11.67
CA TRP A 68 -9.03 -22.26 -12.61
C TRP A 68 -9.31 -20.79 -12.28
N LYS A 69 -10.44 -20.48 -11.63
CA LYS A 69 -10.81 -19.10 -11.23
C LYS A 69 -9.83 -18.56 -10.18
N TYR A 70 -9.43 -19.38 -9.21
CA TYR A 70 -8.46 -18.99 -8.17
C TYR A 70 -7.07 -18.76 -8.77
N LEU A 71 -6.63 -19.64 -9.68
CA LEU A 71 -5.36 -19.47 -10.40
C LEU A 71 -5.35 -18.19 -11.24
N LEU A 72 -6.47 -17.90 -11.93
CA LEU A 72 -6.61 -16.67 -12.70
C LEU A 72 -6.47 -15.44 -11.81
N VAL A 73 -7.15 -15.39 -10.65
CA VAL A 73 -7.08 -14.24 -9.74
C VAL A 73 -5.67 -14.05 -9.16
N ILE A 74 -5.00 -15.13 -8.76
CA ILE A 74 -3.64 -15.09 -8.19
C ILE A 74 -2.62 -14.57 -9.21
N VAL A 75 -2.77 -14.90 -10.49
CA VAL A 75 -1.86 -14.44 -11.55
C VAL A 75 -2.27 -13.07 -12.09
N ALA A 76 -3.55 -12.84 -12.30
CA ALA A 76 -4.06 -11.60 -12.89
C ALA A 76 -3.86 -10.39 -11.97
N SER A 77 -3.97 -10.53 -10.65
CA SER A 77 -3.77 -9.41 -9.73
C SER A 77 -2.34 -8.81 -9.77
N PRO A 78 -1.24 -9.57 -9.62
CA PRO A 78 0.10 -9.03 -9.80
C PRO A 78 0.38 -8.65 -11.25
N LEU A 79 -0.14 -9.39 -12.24
CA LEU A 79 0.05 -9.05 -13.65
C LEU A 79 -0.57 -7.68 -13.98
N LEU A 80 -1.80 -7.42 -13.53
CA LEU A 80 -2.46 -6.13 -13.68
C LEU A 80 -1.65 -5.02 -13.01
N LEU A 81 -1.21 -5.22 -11.77
CA LEU A 81 -0.39 -4.24 -11.05
C LEU A 81 0.95 -3.95 -11.74
N LEU A 82 1.57 -4.97 -12.35
CA LEU A 82 2.81 -4.84 -13.10
C LEU A 82 2.59 -4.15 -14.45
N LEU A 83 1.48 -4.42 -15.14
CA LEU A 83 1.14 -3.78 -16.41
C LEU A 83 0.68 -2.33 -16.23
N THR A 84 0.02 -2.03 -15.11
CA THR A 84 -0.39 -0.66 -14.75
C THR A 84 0.70 0.09 -14.00
N LYS A 85 1.95 -0.40 -13.96
CA LYS A 85 3.05 0.30 -13.30
C LYS A 85 3.20 1.68 -13.93
N ILE A 86 2.61 2.68 -13.26
CA ILE A 86 2.82 4.09 -13.51
C ILE A 86 4.32 4.28 -13.28
N ARG A 87 5.00 4.68 -14.35
CA ARG A 87 6.41 5.05 -14.34
C ARG A 87 6.57 6.26 -13.41
N THR A 88 6.83 6.03 -12.14
CA THR A 88 7.51 6.99 -11.26
C THR A 88 8.99 7.01 -11.56
#